data_AF-A0A0A2VDK3-F1
#
_entry.id   AF-A0A0A2VDK3-F1
#
_cell.length_a   1.000
_cell.length_b   1.000
_cell.length_c   1.000
_cell.angle_alpha   90.00
_cell.angle_beta   90.00
_cell.angle_gamma   90.00
#
_symmetry.space_group_name_H-M   'P 1'
#
loop_
_entity.id
_entity.type
_entity.pdbx_description
1 polymer ?
#
loop_
_entity_poly.entity_id
_entity_poly.type
_entity_poly.pdbx_seq_one_letter_code
_entity_poly.pdbx_strand_id
1 'polypeptide(L)'
;MASIAASLQTSLPKPKYTGEDEEAPSHAKQRGPRIVSAGQIDETQVVLKRSGPPPYGQRSGWRPRSQEDFGDGGAFPEVPVAQYPLDMGRKGSTTSNALAIQVDAEGKVKYDAIARQGHGEGRIIHTSFKDLIPLRQRADAGEIDLSRPDQEAVAATAERTKNALAKLVSGALAAQKPKNVNTGQRSDPTFVRYTPASQMGDNSKKQDRIMKIVEKQRDPMEPPKFKHKKIPRGPPSPPPPVMHSPPRKLTAEDQEMWRIPPPVSNWKNPKGYTVPLDKRLAADGRGLQDITINDKHAQFAEAVKMAERHAREEVQQRALMQQRPRGAQRRQH
;
A
#
# COMPACT_ATOMS: atom_id res chain seq x y z
N MET A 1 -13.37 11.55 83.28
CA MET A 1 -12.15 10.93 83.83
C MET A 1 -10.96 11.49 83.06
N ALA A 2 -10.28 12.49 83.63
CA ALA A 2 -9.07 13.06 83.02
C ALA A 2 -7.97 11.97 83.04
N SER A 3 -7.46 11.62 81.87
CA SER A 3 -6.54 10.50 81.70
C SER A 3 -5.19 10.79 82.33
N ILE A 4 -4.71 9.83 83.13
CA ILE A 4 -3.43 9.82 83.86
C ILE A 4 -2.21 10.12 82.95
N ALA A 5 -2.37 9.95 81.64
CA ALA A 5 -1.37 10.28 80.63
C ALA A 5 -1.03 11.78 80.54
N ALA A 6 -2.01 12.68 80.73
CA ALA A 6 -1.77 14.12 80.64
C ALA A 6 -1.00 14.67 81.85
N SER A 7 -1.23 14.11 83.05
CA SER A 7 -0.50 14.49 84.27
C SER A 7 0.95 14.02 84.28
N LEU A 8 1.25 12.88 83.64
CA LEU A 8 2.63 12.36 83.54
C LEU A 8 3.48 13.17 82.55
N GLN A 9 2.87 13.71 81.49
CA GLN A 9 3.58 14.57 80.53
C GLN A 9 3.96 15.93 81.11
N THR A 10 3.27 16.41 82.15
CA THR A 10 3.61 17.68 82.83
C THR A 10 4.71 17.52 83.88
N SER A 11 4.92 16.30 84.41
CA SER A 11 5.96 16.01 85.41
C SER A 11 7.32 15.65 84.81
N LEU A 12 7.42 15.45 83.50
CA LEU A 12 8.67 15.11 82.84
C LEU A 12 9.39 16.37 82.32
N PRO A 13 10.72 16.49 82.50
CA PRO A 13 11.48 17.59 81.93
C PRO A 13 11.38 17.56 80.39
N LYS A 14 11.32 18.75 79.78
CA LYS A 14 11.18 18.89 78.32
C LYS A 14 12.24 18.02 77.60
N PRO A 15 11.85 17.25 76.57
CA PRO A 15 12.79 16.42 75.83
C PRO A 15 13.88 17.32 75.24
N LYS A 16 15.15 16.97 75.48
CA LYS A 16 16.32 17.72 75.00
C LYS A 16 16.52 17.63 73.48
N TYR A 17 15.71 16.84 72.79
CA TYR A 17 15.84 16.59 71.37
C TYR A 17 14.45 16.66 70.73
N THR A 18 14.22 17.69 69.93
CA THR A 18 12.93 17.93 69.25
C THR A 18 12.95 17.50 67.78
N GLY A 19 14.09 17.04 67.23
CA GLY A 19 14.18 16.49 65.86
C GLY A 19 13.82 17.48 64.74
N GLU A 20 13.67 18.77 65.06
CA GLU A 20 13.27 19.82 64.12
C GLU A 20 14.37 20.15 63.10
N ASP A 21 15.62 19.78 63.38
CA ASP A 21 16.80 20.06 62.56
C ASP A 21 17.33 18.85 61.74
N GLU A 22 16.67 17.69 61.75
CA GLU A 22 17.06 16.57 60.87
C GLU A 22 16.42 16.72 59.48
N GLU A 23 17.23 17.13 58.49
CA GLU A 23 16.78 17.21 57.10
C GLU A 23 16.59 15.80 56.51
N ALA A 24 15.34 15.44 56.22
CA ALA A 24 15.00 14.15 55.63
C ALA A 24 15.67 13.95 54.25
N PRO A 25 16.12 12.71 53.92
CA PRO A 25 16.78 12.41 52.66
C PRO A 25 15.89 12.75 51.45
N SER A 26 16.53 13.17 50.34
CA SER A 26 15.88 13.79 49.17
C SER A 26 14.73 12.98 48.54
N HIS A 27 14.71 11.66 48.72
CA HIS A 27 13.68 10.75 48.23
C HIS A 27 12.36 10.81 49.05
N ALA A 28 12.42 11.18 50.33
CA ALA A 28 11.25 11.25 51.22
C ALA A 28 10.54 12.62 51.21
N LYS A 29 11.06 13.60 50.46
CA LYS A 29 10.45 14.93 50.33
C LYS A 29 9.17 14.82 49.49
N GLN A 30 7.99 14.90 50.14
CA GLN A 30 6.69 14.95 49.46
C GLN A 30 6.65 16.16 48.51
N ARG A 31 6.61 15.90 47.19
CA ARG A 31 6.38 16.93 46.17
C ARG A 31 4.87 17.19 46.03
N GLY A 32 4.35 17.97 46.96
CA GLY A 32 2.99 18.54 46.93
C GLY A 32 3.03 19.99 47.40
N PRO A 33 1.90 20.73 47.33
CA PRO A 33 1.82 22.07 47.88
C PRO A 33 2.15 22.03 49.38
N ARG A 34 3.18 22.77 49.79
CA ARG A 34 3.58 22.89 51.19
C ARG A 34 2.47 23.62 51.96
N ILE A 35 1.76 22.91 52.84
CA ILE A 35 0.78 23.51 53.74
C ILE A 35 1.55 24.22 54.85
N VAL A 36 1.62 25.54 54.78
CA VAL A 36 2.22 26.38 55.81
C VAL A 36 1.20 26.67 56.90
N SER A 37 1.60 26.53 58.17
CA SER A 37 0.78 26.93 59.32
C SER A 37 0.74 28.47 59.42
N ALA A 38 -0.32 29.02 60.03
CA ALA A 38 -0.59 30.46 60.02
C ALA A 38 0.56 31.34 60.55
N GLY A 39 1.42 30.81 61.44
CA GLY A 39 2.55 31.54 62.02
C GLY A 39 3.84 31.52 61.19
N GLN A 40 3.93 30.69 60.14
CA GLN A 40 5.17 30.54 59.34
C GLN A 40 5.19 31.42 58.08
N ILE A 41 4.12 32.18 57.85
CA ILE A 41 3.92 33.05 56.69
C ILE A 41 4.73 34.35 56.83
N ASP A 42 4.99 34.81 58.06
CA ASP A 42 5.62 36.12 58.31
C ASP A 42 7.15 36.12 58.16
N GLU A 43 7.83 34.98 58.38
CA GLU A 43 9.30 34.90 58.31
C GLU A 43 9.82 34.51 56.92
N THR A 44 8.98 33.90 56.09
CA THR A 44 9.35 33.50 54.73
C THR A 44 8.51 34.29 53.74
N GLN A 45 9.15 35.17 52.95
CA GLN A 45 8.48 35.82 51.82
C GLN A 45 7.97 34.75 50.85
N VAL A 46 6.70 34.38 50.98
CA VAL A 46 6.00 33.51 50.03
C VAL A 46 5.78 34.33 48.76
N VAL A 47 6.72 34.25 47.81
CA VAL A 47 6.55 34.82 46.48
C VAL A 47 5.56 33.95 45.72
N LEU A 48 4.34 34.45 45.52
CA LEU A 48 3.40 33.94 44.53
C LEU A 48 4.11 33.95 43.17
N LYS A 49 4.57 32.79 42.70
CA LYS A 49 5.01 32.62 41.32
C LYS A 49 3.80 32.86 40.43
N ARG A 50 3.69 34.07 39.91
CA ARG A 50 2.70 34.42 38.90
C ARG A 50 3.04 33.59 37.66
N SER A 51 2.21 32.60 37.37
CA SER A 51 2.36 31.76 36.19
C SER A 51 2.03 32.59 34.95
N GLY A 52 2.95 32.60 33.99
CA GLY A 52 2.79 33.30 32.70
C GLY A 52 3.57 34.61 32.57
N PRO A 53 3.77 35.08 31.34
CA PRO A 53 4.60 36.24 31.05
C PRO A 53 3.97 37.57 31.55
N PRO A 54 4.77 38.54 32.04
CA PRO A 54 4.29 39.90 32.31
C PRO A 54 3.68 40.54 31.04
N PRO A 55 2.76 41.51 31.15
CA PRO A 55 2.23 42.20 29.98
C PRO A 55 3.33 42.98 29.24
N TYR A 56 3.07 43.31 27.98
CA TYR A 56 4.00 44.11 27.17
C TYR A 56 4.36 45.43 27.88
N GLY A 57 5.64 45.80 27.86
CA GLY A 57 6.18 46.97 28.57
C GLY A 57 6.60 46.72 30.04
N GLN A 58 6.17 45.61 30.67
CA GLN A 58 6.54 45.25 32.05
C GLN A 58 7.53 44.08 32.14
N ARG A 59 8.26 43.80 31.05
CA ARG A 59 9.17 42.65 30.93
C ARG A 59 10.64 42.99 31.21
N SER A 60 10.91 44.21 31.68
CA SER A 60 12.26 44.63 32.07
C SER A 60 12.78 43.77 33.23
N GLY A 61 13.93 43.13 33.03
CA GLY A 61 14.54 42.23 34.02
C GLY A 61 13.93 40.84 34.11
N TRP A 62 12.82 40.57 33.41
CA TRP A 62 12.20 39.25 33.35
C TRP A 62 12.86 38.39 32.27
N ARG A 63 13.10 37.11 32.56
CA ARG A 63 13.79 36.18 31.65
C ARG A 63 13.09 34.81 31.66
N PRO A 64 12.54 34.37 30.52
CA PRO A 64 11.93 33.04 30.43
C PRO A 64 13.02 31.95 30.47
N ARG A 65 12.78 30.89 31.26
CA ARG A 65 13.69 29.74 31.41
C ARG A 65 13.01 28.42 31.05
N SER A 66 11.74 28.27 31.40
CA SER A 66 10.92 27.09 31.13
C SER A 66 9.89 27.35 30.03
N GLN A 67 9.37 26.28 29.42
CA GLN A 67 8.33 26.39 28.39
C GLN A 67 7.06 27.08 28.92
N GLU A 68 6.77 26.91 30.21
CA GLU A 68 5.63 27.52 30.90
C GLU A 68 5.72 29.05 31.00
N ASP A 69 6.94 29.62 30.95
CA ASP A 69 7.14 31.08 31.03
C ASP A 69 6.64 31.81 29.77
N PHE A 70 6.46 31.08 28.67
CA PHE A 70 5.93 31.61 27.42
C PHE A 70 4.39 31.59 27.37
N GLY A 71 3.70 30.95 28.32
CA GLY A 71 2.24 30.82 28.28
C GLY A 71 1.78 30.03 27.06
N ASP A 72 1.06 30.70 26.14
CA ASP A 72 0.59 30.13 24.86
C ASP A 72 1.68 30.11 23.77
N GLY A 73 2.92 30.42 24.14
CA GLY A 73 4.07 30.45 23.24
C GLY A 73 4.45 31.86 22.80
N GLY A 74 5.31 31.93 21.78
CA GLY A 74 5.88 33.19 21.29
C GLY A 74 7.15 33.60 22.03
N ALA A 75 8.12 34.11 21.28
CA ALA A 75 9.37 34.65 21.81
C ALA A 75 9.25 36.18 21.91
N PHE A 76 9.81 36.76 22.97
CA PHE A 76 9.73 38.18 23.28
C PHE A 76 10.98 38.90 22.76
N PRO A 77 10.91 39.64 21.64
CA PRO A 77 12.07 40.27 21.02
C PRO A 77 12.75 41.34 21.90
N GLU A 78 12.01 41.92 22.85
CA GLU A 78 12.50 42.90 23.81
C GLU A 78 13.40 42.31 24.91
N VAL A 79 13.39 40.99 25.09
CA VAL A 79 14.26 40.30 26.06
C VAL A 79 15.50 39.78 25.31
N PRO A 80 16.71 40.31 25.57
CA PRO A 80 17.93 39.97 24.84
C PRO A 80 18.52 38.62 25.30
N VAL A 81 17.73 37.56 25.19
CA VAL A 81 18.09 36.17 25.51
C VAL A 81 17.55 35.28 24.39
N ALA A 82 18.32 34.26 24.00
CA ALA A 82 17.85 33.26 23.05
C ALA A 82 16.68 32.47 23.66
N GLN A 83 15.51 32.61 23.05
CA GLN A 83 14.26 32.02 23.49
C GLN A 83 13.84 30.94 22.51
N TYR A 84 13.40 29.79 23.04
CA TYR A 84 13.02 28.63 22.23
C TYR A 84 11.64 28.11 22.64
N PRO A 85 10.54 28.87 22.39
CA PRO A 85 9.19 28.34 22.61
C PRO A 85 9.00 27.07 21.77
N LEU A 86 8.45 26.02 22.37
CA LEU A 86 8.25 24.69 21.76
C LEU A 86 9.54 24.07 21.22
N ASP A 87 10.70 24.40 21.82
CA ASP A 87 12.04 23.98 21.38
C ASP A 87 12.39 24.38 19.93
N MET A 88 11.62 25.28 19.31
CA MET A 88 11.86 25.74 17.94
C MET A 88 13.17 26.53 17.84
N GLY A 89 13.99 26.25 16.84
CA GLY A 89 15.27 26.95 16.61
C GLY A 89 16.45 26.41 17.42
N ARG A 90 16.23 25.41 18.29
CA ARG A 90 17.33 24.64 18.87
C ARG A 90 17.96 23.77 17.79
N LYS A 91 19.29 23.73 17.76
CA LYS A 91 20.03 22.80 16.91
C LYS A 91 19.76 21.38 17.42
N GLY A 92 19.13 20.54 16.60
CA GLY A 92 18.91 19.13 16.93
C GLY A 92 20.23 18.42 17.25
N SER A 93 20.24 17.57 18.27
CA SER A 93 21.46 16.89 18.76
C SER A 93 22.02 15.87 17.76
N THR A 94 21.23 15.41 16.80
CA THR A 94 21.57 14.37 15.82
C THR A 94 20.81 14.57 14.50
N THR A 95 21.46 14.27 13.38
CA THR A 95 20.81 14.25 12.06
C THR A 95 19.80 13.10 12.02
N SER A 96 18.51 13.42 11.94
CA SER A 96 17.43 12.42 11.87
C SER A 96 17.09 12.07 10.42
N ASN A 97 16.94 10.78 10.11
CA ASN A 97 16.44 10.29 8.81
C ASN A 97 14.90 10.32 8.71
N ALA A 98 14.21 10.92 9.68
CA ALA A 98 12.75 11.01 9.68
C ALA A 98 12.27 12.09 8.70
N LEU A 99 11.20 11.80 7.96
CA LEU A 99 10.51 12.81 7.17
C LEU A 99 9.89 13.86 8.12
N ALA A 100 9.97 15.13 7.75
CA ALA A 100 9.31 16.19 8.51
C ALA A 100 7.79 15.95 8.56
N ILE A 101 7.21 16.06 9.75
CA ILE A 101 5.76 15.97 9.94
C ILE A 101 5.13 17.20 9.28
N GLN A 102 4.34 16.98 8.23
CA GLN A 102 3.64 18.03 7.52
C GLN A 102 2.20 18.12 8.02
N VAL A 103 1.64 19.33 7.96
CA VAL A 103 0.25 19.60 8.35
C VAL A 103 -0.47 20.22 7.14
N ASP A 104 -1.77 19.97 7.01
CA ASP A 104 -2.63 20.60 6.02
C ASP A 104 -3.15 21.98 6.48
N ALA A 105 -3.90 22.65 5.62
CA ALA A 105 -4.50 23.94 5.94
C ALA A 105 -5.59 23.85 7.04
N GLU A 106 -6.13 22.65 7.28
CA GLU A 106 -7.13 22.38 8.32
C GLU A 106 -6.48 22.04 9.68
N GLY A 107 -5.14 21.93 9.75
CA GLY A 107 -4.43 21.54 10.97
C GLY A 107 -4.28 20.04 11.18
N LYS A 108 -4.66 19.19 10.22
CA LYS A 108 -4.48 17.73 10.28
C LYS A 108 -3.11 17.32 9.79
N VAL A 109 -2.53 16.32 10.44
CA VAL A 109 -1.24 15.75 10.06
C VAL A 109 -1.36 15.01 8.73
N LYS A 110 -0.50 15.37 7.77
CA LYS A 110 -0.42 14.76 6.44
C LYS A 110 0.35 13.44 6.47
N TYR A 111 -0.31 12.37 6.87
CA TYR A 111 0.23 11.01 6.73
C TYR A 111 0.40 10.60 5.25
N ASP A 112 -0.26 11.29 4.33
CA ASP A 112 -0.14 11.14 2.88
C ASP A 112 1.29 11.28 2.36
N ALA A 113 2.13 12.06 3.07
CA ALA A 113 3.53 12.26 2.68
C ALA A 113 4.32 10.94 2.63
N ILE A 114 3.92 9.94 3.43
CA ILE A 114 4.49 8.59 3.40
C ILE A 114 4.11 7.88 2.10
N ALA A 115 2.83 7.89 1.73
CA ALA A 115 2.35 7.24 0.51
C ALA A 115 2.81 7.95 -0.78
N ARG A 116 3.09 9.25 -0.71
CA ARG A 116 3.61 10.06 -1.83
C ARG A 116 5.11 9.94 -2.04
N GLN A 117 5.83 9.28 -1.13
CA GLN A 117 7.28 9.13 -1.24
C GLN A 117 7.65 8.43 -2.55
N GLY A 118 8.57 9.02 -3.33
CA GLY A 118 9.00 8.48 -4.63
C GLY A 118 8.06 8.78 -5.80
N HIS A 119 6.98 9.53 -5.57
CA HIS A 119 6.11 10.06 -6.62
C HIS A 119 6.38 11.55 -6.87
N GLY A 120 6.04 12.04 -8.06
CA GLY A 120 6.07 13.47 -8.35
C GLY A 120 4.92 14.20 -7.65
N GLU A 121 5.11 15.49 -7.35
CA GLU A 121 4.14 16.31 -6.59
C GLU A 121 2.75 16.37 -7.25
N GLY A 122 2.69 16.31 -8.58
CA GLY A 122 1.44 16.32 -9.35
C GLY A 122 0.70 14.98 -9.43
N ARG A 123 1.23 13.89 -8.84
CA ARG A 123 0.56 12.59 -8.86
C ARG A 123 -0.51 12.54 -7.77
N ILE A 124 -1.76 12.34 -8.19
CA ILE A 124 -2.88 12.16 -7.27
C ILE A 124 -2.82 10.74 -6.68
N ILE A 125 -2.85 10.64 -5.35
CA ILE A 125 -2.87 9.39 -4.60
C ILE A 125 -3.99 9.51 -3.56
N HIS A 126 -4.87 8.52 -3.54
CA HIS A 126 -5.93 8.41 -2.55
C HIS A 126 -5.40 7.68 -1.32
N THR A 127 -5.49 8.33 -0.17
CA THR A 127 -4.94 7.87 1.12
C THR A 127 -5.97 8.00 2.24
N SER A 128 -6.96 8.87 2.06
CA SER A 128 -7.86 9.29 3.13
C SER A 128 -9.18 8.54 3.05
N PHE A 129 -9.85 8.33 4.19
CA PHE A 129 -11.21 7.75 4.18
C PHE A 129 -12.21 8.62 3.40
N LYS A 130 -11.97 9.94 3.29
CA LYS A 130 -12.77 10.83 2.43
C LYS A 130 -12.82 10.32 0.98
N ASP A 131 -11.75 9.68 0.50
CA ASP A 131 -11.67 9.13 -0.85
C ASP A 131 -12.57 7.90 -1.08
N LEU A 132 -12.91 7.16 -0.01
CA LEU A 132 -13.83 6.01 -0.06
C LEU A 132 -15.31 6.42 -0.09
N ILE A 133 -15.63 7.63 0.36
CA ILE A 133 -17.00 8.14 0.39
C ILE A 133 -17.44 8.47 -1.04
N PRO A 134 -18.61 7.99 -1.51
CA PRO A 134 -19.15 8.36 -2.81
C PRO A 134 -19.23 9.87 -2.98
N LEU A 135 -18.85 10.39 -4.16
CA LEU A 135 -18.70 11.82 -4.40
C LEU A 135 -19.96 12.62 -4.03
N ARG A 136 -21.16 12.08 -4.32
CA ARG A 136 -22.46 12.71 -3.98
C ARG A 136 -22.74 12.85 -2.48
N GLN A 137 -22.04 12.10 -1.64
CA GLN A 137 -22.21 12.08 -0.19
C GLN A 137 -21.08 12.82 0.54
N ARG A 138 -20.08 13.35 -0.20
CA ARG A 138 -18.98 14.09 0.41
C ARG A 138 -19.49 15.47 0.82
N ALA A 139 -19.13 15.90 2.03
CA ALA A 139 -19.45 17.25 2.53
C ALA A 139 -18.81 18.35 1.67
N ASP A 140 -17.67 18.05 1.05
CA ASP A 140 -16.90 18.98 0.21
C ASP A 140 -17.38 19.00 -1.26
N ALA A 141 -18.33 18.13 -1.63
CA ALA A 141 -18.86 18.08 -2.99
C ALA A 141 -19.95 19.15 -3.17
N GLY A 142 -19.57 20.28 -3.75
CA GLY A 142 -20.51 21.26 -4.28
C GLY A 142 -21.25 20.73 -5.52
N GLU A 143 -21.47 21.58 -6.50
CA GLU A 143 -22.05 21.16 -7.78
C GLU A 143 -21.08 20.24 -8.53
N ILE A 144 -21.49 18.99 -8.76
CA ILE A 144 -20.65 17.98 -9.41
C ILE A 144 -20.81 18.12 -10.92
N ASP A 145 -19.84 18.78 -11.55
CA ASP A 145 -19.74 18.83 -13.00
C ASP A 145 -19.14 17.53 -13.53
N LEU A 146 -19.94 16.79 -14.31
CA LEU A 146 -19.56 15.57 -15.02
C LEU A 146 -19.47 15.80 -16.53
N SER A 147 -19.57 17.04 -16.98
CA SER A 147 -19.46 17.39 -18.39
C SER A 147 -18.06 17.07 -18.90
N ARG A 148 -17.99 16.70 -20.18
CA ARG A 148 -16.70 16.54 -20.86
C ARG A 148 -16.10 17.94 -21.05
N PRO A 149 -14.77 18.11 -20.92
CA PRO A 149 -14.12 19.37 -21.26
C PRO A 149 -14.45 19.84 -22.69
N ASP A 150 -14.32 21.15 -22.91
CA ASP A 150 -14.63 21.79 -24.19
C ASP A 150 -13.98 21.12 -25.40
N GLN A 151 -14.68 21.13 -26.53
CA GLN A 151 -14.22 20.51 -27.76
C GLN A 151 -12.88 21.10 -28.25
N GLU A 152 -12.64 22.39 -28.02
CA GLU A 152 -11.36 23.04 -28.34
C GLU A 152 -10.22 22.52 -27.45
N ALA A 153 -10.44 22.38 -26.14
CA ALA A 153 -9.44 21.82 -25.21
C ALA A 153 -9.11 20.36 -25.55
N VAL A 154 -10.13 19.59 -25.96
CA VAL A 154 -9.95 18.22 -26.48
C VAL A 154 -9.10 18.22 -27.74
N ALA A 155 -9.39 19.09 -28.71
CA ALA A 155 -8.62 19.20 -29.96
C ALA A 155 -7.17 19.60 -29.68
N ALA A 156 -6.93 20.60 -28.84
CA ALA A 156 -5.59 21.04 -28.45
C ALA A 156 -4.80 19.92 -27.74
N THR A 157 -5.46 19.14 -26.88
CA THR A 157 -4.85 17.98 -26.22
C THR A 157 -4.54 16.86 -27.22
N ALA A 158 -5.44 16.61 -28.17
CA ALA A 158 -5.24 15.63 -29.24
C ALA A 158 -4.05 16.02 -30.13
N GLU A 159 -3.89 17.29 -30.49
CA GLU A 159 -2.74 17.78 -31.26
C GLU A 159 -1.44 17.68 -30.47
N ARG A 160 -1.44 18.09 -29.20
CA ARG A 160 -0.26 17.99 -28.31
C ARG A 160 0.20 16.53 -28.18
N THR A 161 -0.74 15.62 -27.94
CA THR A 161 -0.45 14.19 -27.80
C THR A 161 -0.01 13.56 -29.13
N LYS A 162 -0.67 13.88 -30.24
CA LYS A 162 -0.26 13.46 -31.59
C LYS A 162 1.17 13.89 -31.90
N ASN A 163 1.53 15.14 -31.62
CA ASN A 163 2.86 15.68 -31.85
C ASN A 163 3.92 15.00 -30.95
N ALA A 164 3.59 14.71 -29.69
CA ALA A 164 4.48 13.98 -28.79
C ALA A 164 4.71 12.53 -29.26
N LEU A 165 3.65 11.83 -29.66
CA LEU A 165 3.75 10.47 -30.19
C LEU A 165 4.51 10.43 -31.51
N ALA A 166 4.28 11.39 -32.40
CA ALA A 166 5.01 11.50 -33.66
C ALA A 166 6.53 11.62 -33.44
N LYS A 167 6.98 12.36 -32.41
CA LYS A 167 8.40 12.45 -32.04
C LYS A 167 8.98 11.12 -31.55
N LEU A 168 8.22 10.34 -30.78
CA LEU A 168 8.67 9.02 -30.32
C LEU A 168 8.74 8.02 -31.48
N VAL A 169 7.72 8.02 -32.35
CA VAL A 169 7.65 7.15 -33.52
C VAL A 169 8.75 7.49 -34.52
N SER A 170 9.02 8.77 -34.79
CA SER A 170 10.09 9.17 -35.70
C SER A 170 11.47 8.73 -35.20
N GLY A 171 11.73 8.81 -33.89
CA GLY A 171 12.94 8.28 -33.27
C GLY A 171 13.07 6.76 -33.42
N ALA A 172 11.98 6.02 -33.21
CA ALA A 172 11.96 4.56 -33.39
C ALA A 172 12.17 4.14 -34.85
N LEU A 173 11.52 4.83 -35.81
CA LEU A 173 11.69 4.59 -37.24
C LEU A 173 13.12 4.90 -37.73
N ALA A 174 13.74 5.96 -37.19
CA ALA A 174 15.12 6.31 -37.51
C ALA A 174 16.10 5.21 -37.07
N ALA A 175 15.90 4.62 -35.89
CA ALA A 175 16.72 3.52 -35.41
C ALA A 175 16.57 2.23 -36.24
N GLN A 176 15.39 1.98 -36.81
CA GLN A 176 15.14 0.83 -37.69
C GLN A 176 15.73 0.97 -39.10
N LYS A 177 16.01 2.21 -39.55
CA LYS A 177 16.55 2.50 -40.89
C LYS A 177 17.98 3.05 -40.84
N PRO A 178 18.98 2.26 -40.41
CA PRO A 178 20.36 2.74 -40.18
C PRO A 178 21.15 3.05 -41.45
N LYS A 179 20.66 2.67 -42.64
CA LYS A 179 21.35 2.89 -43.92
C LYS A 179 21.10 4.28 -44.54
N ASN A 180 20.10 5.02 -44.05
CA ASN A 180 19.73 6.34 -44.58
C ASN A 180 20.23 7.50 -43.70
N VAL A 181 21.38 7.33 -43.04
CA VAL A 181 21.95 8.42 -42.23
C VAL A 181 22.37 9.55 -43.17
N ASN A 182 21.64 10.66 -43.12
CA ASN A 182 21.98 11.90 -43.83
C ASN A 182 23.29 12.46 -43.24
N THR A 183 24.43 11.99 -43.74
CA THR A 183 25.76 12.40 -43.29
C THR A 183 26.18 13.79 -43.77
N GLY A 184 25.36 14.45 -44.58
CA GLY A 184 25.72 15.70 -45.25
C GLY A 184 25.20 16.99 -44.62
N GLN A 185 24.14 16.95 -43.80
CA GLN A 185 23.51 18.16 -43.26
C GLN A 185 23.81 18.28 -41.76
N ARG A 186 24.84 19.08 -41.43
CA ARG A 186 25.15 19.42 -40.04
C ARG A 186 24.07 20.39 -39.54
N SER A 187 23.59 20.20 -38.32
CA SER A 187 22.77 21.22 -37.67
C SER A 187 23.62 22.47 -37.42
N ASP A 188 22.99 23.64 -37.55
CA ASP A 188 23.64 24.91 -37.23
C ASP A 188 24.15 24.95 -35.77
N PRO A 189 25.25 25.65 -35.50
CA PRO A 189 25.81 25.76 -34.16
C PRO A 189 24.82 26.43 -33.20
N THR A 190 24.56 25.80 -32.06
CA THR A 190 23.68 26.36 -31.03
C THR A 190 24.50 27.15 -30.01
N PHE A 191 24.15 28.41 -29.77
CA PHE A 191 24.77 29.24 -28.73
C PHE A 191 23.94 29.20 -27.46
N VAL A 192 24.52 28.75 -26.35
CA VAL A 192 23.86 28.67 -25.05
C VAL A 192 24.58 29.58 -24.06
N ARG A 193 23.84 30.47 -23.40
CA ARG A 193 24.36 31.28 -22.30
C ARG A 193 24.33 30.45 -21.01
N TYR A 194 25.49 30.24 -20.41
CA TYR A 194 25.68 29.52 -19.17
C TYR A 194 26.09 30.46 -18.05
N THR A 195 25.25 30.56 -17.03
CA THR A 195 25.56 31.27 -15.79
C THR A 195 26.11 30.25 -14.78
N PRO A 196 27.40 30.34 -14.42
CA PRO A 196 27.99 29.40 -13.48
C PRO A 196 27.40 29.60 -12.08
N ALA A 197 26.84 28.54 -11.49
CA ALA A 197 26.59 28.50 -10.05
C ALA A 197 27.92 28.36 -9.30
N SER A 198 28.05 29.05 -8.16
CA SER A 198 29.31 29.17 -7.40
C SER A 198 30.07 27.85 -7.31
N GLN A 199 31.24 27.81 -7.96
CA GLN A 199 32.20 26.73 -7.79
C GLN A 199 32.82 26.89 -6.40
N MET A 200 32.82 25.81 -5.62
CA MET A 200 33.31 25.74 -4.25
C MET A 200 34.61 26.56 -4.05
N GLY A 201 34.53 27.61 -3.23
CA GLY A 201 35.68 28.42 -2.79
C GLY A 201 36.02 29.67 -3.62
N ASP A 202 35.41 29.87 -4.80
CA ASP A 202 35.66 31.06 -5.63
C ASP A 202 34.44 31.99 -5.64
N ASN A 203 34.43 32.97 -4.73
CA ASN A 203 33.38 33.99 -4.57
C ASN A 203 33.50 35.16 -5.57
N SER A 204 34.35 35.06 -6.60
CA SER A 204 34.42 36.08 -7.65
C SER A 204 33.12 36.08 -8.47
N LYS A 205 32.60 37.29 -8.79
CA LYS A 205 31.48 37.44 -9.73
C LYS A 205 31.95 37.04 -11.13
N LYS A 206 31.76 35.76 -11.48
CA LYS A 206 32.08 35.27 -12.83
C LYS A 206 31.02 35.73 -13.81
N GLN A 207 31.47 36.25 -14.95
CA GLN A 207 30.61 36.64 -16.06
C GLN A 207 29.94 35.42 -16.69
N ASP A 208 28.76 35.63 -17.25
CA ASP A 208 28.07 34.63 -18.07
C ASP A 208 28.97 34.16 -19.22
N ARG A 209 28.97 32.85 -19.47
CA ARG A 209 29.76 32.23 -20.55
C ARG A 209 28.84 31.89 -21.71
N ILE A 210 29.19 32.32 -22.92
CA ILE A 210 28.46 31.92 -24.13
C ILE A 210 29.18 30.70 -24.73
N MET A 211 28.51 29.55 -24.69
CA MET A 211 29.02 28.29 -25.22
C MET A 211 28.49 28.04 -26.62
N LYS A 212 29.38 27.77 -27.56
CA LYS A 212 29.01 27.31 -28.91
C LYS A 212 29.00 25.78 -28.94
N ILE A 213 27.82 25.19 -29.01
CA ILE A 213 27.62 23.74 -29.09
C ILE A 213 27.54 23.35 -30.57
N VAL A 214 28.42 22.42 -30.97
CA VAL A 214 28.49 21.90 -32.35
C VAL A 214 28.43 20.38 -32.29
N GLU A 215 27.55 19.77 -33.10
CA GLU A 215 27.47 18.31 -33.21
C GLU A 215 28.73 17.77 -33.90
N LYS A 216 29.40 16.80 -33.26
CA LYS A 216 30.55 16.10 -33.86
C LYS A 216 30.06 15.22 -35.02
N GLN A 217 30.67 15.38 -36.19
CA GLN A 217 30.40 14.52 -37.35
C GLN A 217 30.64 13.05 -37.00
N ARG A 218 29.65 12.20 -37.30
CA ARG A 218 29.71 10.74 -37.11
C ARG A 218 30.13 10.07 -38.42
N ASP A 219 30.97 9.04 -38.32
CA ASP A 219 31.37 8.24 -39.47
C ASP A 219 30.22 7.29 -39.88
N PRO A 220 29.75 7.32 -41.14
CA PRO A 220 28.71 6.40 -41.63
C PRO A 220 29.09 4.92 -41.57
N MET A 221 30.38 4.58 -41.57
CA MET A 221 30.88 3.21 -41.57
C MET A 221 31.27 2.72 -40.17
N GLU A 222 31.14 3.55 -39.14
CA GLU A 222 31.45 3.17 -37.77
C GLU A 222 30.37 2.22 -37.21
N PRO A 223 30.74 0.99 -36.80
CA PRO A 223 29.78 0.05 -36.23
C PRO A 223 29.31 0.49 -34.82
N PRO A 224 28.19 -0.07 -34.29
CA PRO A 224 27.72 0.22 -32.94
C PRO A 224 28.79 -0.03 -31.86
N LYS A 225 29.08 0.99 -31.04
CA LYS A 225 30.17 0.97 -30.04
C LYS A 225 29.95 0.05 -28.84
N PHE A 226 28.68 -0.18 -28.47
CA PHE A 226 28.33 -0.82 -27.20
C PHE A 226 27.46 -2.06 -27.41
N LYS A 227 27.68 -3.08 -26.56
CA LYS A 227 26.87 -4.31 -26.55
C LYS A 227 25.59 -4.12 -25.72
N HIS A 228 24.54 -4.87 -26.07
CA HIS A 228 23.30 -4.88 -25.29
C HIS A 228 23.49 -5.64 -23.96
N LYS A 229 23.22 -4.97 -22.83
CA LYS A 229 23.29 -5.57 -21.49
C LYS A 229 21.88 -5.77 -20.94
N LYS A 230 21.54 -7.01 -20.53
CA LYS A 230 20.27 -7.31 -19.86
C LYS A 230 20.40 -6.99 -18.37
N ILE A 231 19.61 -6.05 -17.90
CA ILE A 231 19.56 -5.63 -16.49
C ILE A 231 18.22 -6.13 -15.92
N PRO A 232 18.16 -6.61 -14.67
CA PRO A 232 16.90 -6.85 -13.98
C PRO A 232 15.99 -5.62 -14.03
N ARG A 233 14.67 -5.82 -14.03
CA ARG A 233 13.76 -4.68 -13.93
C ARG A 233 14.02 -3.96 -12.60
N GLY A 234 14.05 -2.63 -12.67
CA GLY A 234 14.12 -1.81 -11.45
C GLY A 234 12.91 -2.03 -10.56
N PRO A 235 12.95 -1.54 -9.31
CA PRO A 235 11.80 -1.60 -8.42
C PRO A 235 10.60 -0.91 -9.10
N PRO A 236 9.36 -1.41 -8.88
CA PRO A 236 8.18 -0.72 -9.35
C PRO A 236 8.02 0.62 -8.63
N SER A 237 7.10 1.46 -9.11
CA SER A 237 6.67 2.62 -8.33
C SER A 237 6.14 2.17 -6.96
N PRO A 238 6.27 3.00 -5.90
CA PRO A 238 5.72 2.68 -4.59
C PRO A 238 4.27 2.18 -4.68
N PRO A 239 3.90 1.16 -3.89
CA PRO A 239 2.55 0.62 -3.94
C PRO A 239 1.55 1.69 -3.45
N PRO A 240 0.43 1.88 -4.16
CA PRO A 240 -0.61 2.77 -3.70
C PRO A 240 -1.33 2.18 -2.48
N PRO A 241 -1.92 3.03 -1.61
CA PRO A 241 -2.79 2.57 -0.53
C PRO A 241 -3.98 1.77 -1.06
N VAL A 242 -4.31 0.68 -0.36
CA VAL A 242 -5.39 -0.21 -0.76
C VAL A 242 -6.69 0.20 -0.07
N MET A 243 -7.63 0.75 -0.85
CA MET A 243 -8.88 1.33 -0.37
C MET A 243 -10.00 0.29 -0.40
N HIS A 244 -9.88 -0.76 0.42
CA HIS A 244 -10.94 -1.76 0.56
C HIS A 244 -12.07 -1.27 1.48
N SER A 245 -13.28 -1.75 1.23
CA SER A 245 -14.33 -1.78 2.25
C SER A 245 -13.85 -2.60 3.45
N PRO A 246 -14.41 -2.38 4.66
CA PRO A 246 -14.11 -3.21 5.81
C PRO A 246 -14.24 -4.71 5.48
N PRO A 247 -13.31 -5.56 5.97
CA PRO A 247 -13.33 -6.98 5.65
C PRO A 247 -14.63 -7.60 6.14
N ARG A 248 -15.31 -8.33 5.24
CA ARG A 248 -16.51 -9.09 5.61
C ARG A 248 -16.09 -10.25 6.51
N LYS A 249 -16.88 -10.51 7.56
CA LYS A 249 -16.64 -11.64 8.45
C LYS A 249 -16.87 -12.93 7.68
N LEU A 250 -15.84 -13.78 7.59
CA LEU A 250 -15.94 -15.10 6.99
C LEU A 250 -16.55 -16.07 8.01
N THR A 251 -17.54 -16.86 7.61
CA THR A 251 -18.07 -17.96 8.44
C THR A 251 -17.24 -19.23 8.21
N ALA A 252 -17.18 -20.12 9.21
CA ALA A 252 -16.50 -21.40 9.06
C ALA A 252 -17.14 -22.26 7.96
N GLU A 253 -18.47 -22.20 7.84
CA GLU A 253 -19.24 -22.88 6.80
C GLU A 253 -18.86 -22.42 5.38
N ASP A 254 -18.74 -21.10 5.16
CA ASP A 254 -18.27 -20.58 3.87
C ASP A 254 -16.85 -21.08 3.56
N GLN A 255 -15.96 -21.06 4.54
CA GLN A 255 -14.59 -21.53 4.32
C GLN A 255 -14.52 -23.02 3.97
N GLU A 256 -15.36 -23.86 4.59
CA GLU A 256 -15.46 -25.28 4.28
C GLU A 256 -16.07 -25.54 2.90
N MET A 257 -17.11 -24.81 2.50
CA MET A 257 -17.69 -24.90 1.16
C MET A 257 -16.69 -24.55 0.07
N TRP A 258 -15.77 -23.62 0.33
CA TRP A 258 -14.72 -23.24 -0.61
C TRP A 258 -13.45 -24.09 -0.48
N ARG A 259 -13.45 -25.15 0.34
CA ARG A 259 -12.32 -26.08 0.44
C ARG A 259 -12.27 -26.99 -0.78
N ILE A 260 -11.44 -26.62 -1.75
CA ILE A 260 -11.23 -27.40 -2.97
C ILE A 260 -10.44 -28.68 -2.65
N PRO A 261 -10.98 -29.88 -2.95
CA PRO A 261 -10.25 -31.14 -2.79
C PRO A 261 -9.01 -31.22 -3.69
N PRO A 262 -7.93 -31.91 -3.26
CA PRO A 262 -6.74 -32.04 -4.08
C PRO A 262 -7.06 -32.82 -5.38
N PRO A 263 -6.61 -32.33 -6.55
CA PRO A 263 -6.86 -33.02 -7.81
C PRO A 263 -5.99 -34.27 -7.91
N VAL A 264 -6.62 -35.45 -7.91
CA VAL A 264 -5.97 -36.74 -8.19
C VAL A 264 -6.24 -37.09 -9.65
N SER A 265 -5.21 -36.99 -10.49
CA SER A 265 -5.34 -37.24 -11.93
C SER A 265 -5.05 -38.71 -12.26
N ASN A 266 -5.84 -39.28 -13.18
CA ASN A 266 -5.65 -40.64 -13.71
C ASN A 266 -4.49 -40.76 -14.72
N TRP A 267 -3.98 -39.64 -15.24
CA TRP A 267 -2.94 -39.64 -16.29
C TRP A 267 -1.58 -39.15 -15.79
N LYS A 268 -1.55 -37.98 -15.16
CA LYS A 268 -0.32 -37.32 -14.71
C LYS A 268 -0.14 -37.44 -13.21
N ASN A 269 1.03 -37.93 -12.81
CA ASN A 269 1.55 -37.90 -11.44
C ASN A 269 3.05 -37.51 -11.49
N PRO A 270 3.36 -36.22 -11.72
CA PRO A 270 4.74 -35.80 -12.02
C PRO A 270 5.69 -35.98 -10.83
N LYS A 271 5.19 -35.93 -9.61
CA LYS A 271 5.97 -36.13 -8.38
C LYS A 271 6.02 -37.59 -7.93
N GLY A 272 5.36 -38.51 -8.64
CA GLY A 272 5.41 -39.94 -8.34
C GLY A 272 4.78 -40.33 -6.99
N TYR A 273 3.84 -39.55 -6.46
CA TYR A 273 3.23 -39.87 -5.16
C TYR A 273 2.47 -41.20 -5.19
N THR A 274 2.66 -42.01 -4.15
CA THR A 274 1.90 -43.26 -3.93
C THR A 274 0.53 -42.92 -3.37
N VAL A 275 -0.46 -42.74 -4.26
CA VAL A 275 -1.86 -42.52 -3.87
C VAL A 275 -2.56 -43.88 -3.73
N PRO A 276 -3.25 -44.15 -2.61
CA PRO A 276 -4.02 -45.38 -2.43
C PRO A 276 -5.20 -45.43 -3.42
N LEU A 277 -5.68 -46.63 -3.70
CA LEU A 277 -6.66 -46.87 -4.77
C LEU A 277 -8.00 -46.18 -4.51
N ASP A 278 -8.45 -46.12 -3.25
CA ASP A 278 -9.68 -45.45 -2.84
C ASP A 278 -9.65 -43.96 -3.22
N LYS A 279 -8.54 -43.25 -2.97
CA LYS A 279 -8.40 -41.83 -3.31
C LYS A 279 -8.17 -41.56 -4.79
N ARG A 280 -7.68 -42.55 -5.55
CA ARG A 280 -7.58 -42.46 -7.02
C ARG A 280 -8.95 -42.57 -7.68
N LEU A 281 -9.78 -43.49 -7.18
CA LEU A 281 -11.11 -43.72 -7.72
C LEU A 281 -12.15 -42.73 -7.15
N ALA A 282 -11.85 -42.04 -6.06
CA ALA A 282 -12.78 -41.13 -5.40
C ALA A 282 -13.32 -40.00 -6.29
N ALA A 283 -12.53 -39.51 -7.25
CA ALA A 283 -12.96 -38.46 -8.19
C ALA A 283 -13.68 -39.04 -9.44
N ASP A 284 -13.77 -40.36 -9.56
CA ASP A 284 -14.33 -41.03 -10.71
C ASP A 284 -15.85 -41.19 -10.57
N GLY A 285 -16.59 -40.32 -11.25
CA GLY A 285 -18.06 -40.32 -11.25
C GLY A 285 -18.71 -41.53 -11.93
N ARG A 286 -17.93 -42.50 -12.44
CA ARG A 286 -18.48 -43.74 -13.04
C ARG A 286 -19.33 -44.54 -12.05
N GLY A 287 -19.02 -44.50 -10.76
CA GLY A 287 -19.82 -45.16 -9.71
C GLY A 287 -21.14 -44.45 -9.37
N LEU A 288 -21.35 -43.22 -9.84
CA LEU A 288 -22.59 -42.46 -9.68
C LEU A 288 -23.52 -42.62 -10.89
N GLN A 289 -23.08 -43.30 -11.96
CA GLN A 289 -23.90 -43.57 -13.14
C GLN A 289 -24.69 -44.86 -12.94
N ASP A 290 -26.00 -44.73 -12.72
CA ASP A 290 -26.91 -45.88 -12.75
C ASP A 290 -27.16 -46.30 -14.20
N ILE A 291 -26.59 -47.44 -14.60
CA ILE A 291 -26.78 -48.01 -15.95
C ILE A 291 -28.14 -48.70 -15.98
N THR A 292 -29.17 -47.98 -16.44
CA THR A 292 -30.52 -48.54 -16.66
C THR A 292 -30.65 -49.12 -18.07
N ILE A 293 -31.11 -50.37 -18.19
CA ILE A 293 -31.40 -51.02 -19.47
C ILE A 293 -32.90 -50.88 -19.79
N ASN A 294 -33.23 -50.50 -21.02
CA ASN A 294 -34.62 -50.38 -21.46
C ASN A 294 -35.27 -51.76 -21.69
N ASP A 295 -36.46 -51.99 -21.15
CA ASP A 295 -37.24 -53.24 -21.27
C ASP A 295 -37.53 -53.68 -22.71
N LYS A 296 -37.50 -52.74 -23.67
CA LYS A 296 -37.62 -53.07 -25.10
C LYS A 296 -36.51 -54.00 -25.60
N HIS A 297 -35.35 -54.03 -24.94
CA HIS A 297 -34.29 -54.99 -25.27
C HIS A 297 -34.72 -56.43 -24.97
N ALA A 298 -35.51 -56.65 -23.91
CA ALA A 298 -36.06 -57.97 -23.62
C ALA A 298 -37.10 -58.37 -24.66
N GLN A 299 -38.03 -57.46 -25.00
CA GLN A 299 -39.02 -57.69 -26.05
C GLN A 299 -38.38 -57.98 -27.42
N PHE A 300 -37.32 -57.25 -27.76
CA PHE A 300 -36.56 -57.47 -28.98
C PHE A 300 -35.86 -58.84 -28.98
N ALA A 301 -35.22 -59.23 -27.87
CA ALA A 301 -34.56 -60.53 -27.75
C ALA A 301 -35.56 -61.69 -27.87
N GLU A 302 -36.76 -61.55 -27.33
CA GLU A 302 -37.83 -62.54 -27.47
C GLU A 302 -38.35 -62.61 -28.91
N ALA A 303 -38.62 -61.47 -29.54
CA ALA A 303 -39.07 -61.40 -30.92
C ALA A 303 -38.07 -62.07 -31.88
N VAL A 304 -36.76 -61.84 -31.70
CA VAL A 304 -35.72 -62.47 -32.51
C VAL A 304 -35.66 -63.98 -32.29
N LYS A 305 -35.77 -64.46 -31.04
CA LYS A 305 -35.81 -65.91 -30.75
C LYS A 305 -37.05 -66.58 -31.35
N MET A 306 -38.19 -65.90 -31.36
CA MET A 306 -39.42 -66.40 -31.97
C MET A 306 -39.30 -66.46 -33.50
N ALA A 307 -38.75 -65.42 -34.11
CA ALA A 307 -38.46 -65.39 -35.54
C ALA A 307 -37.47 -66.49 -35.96
N GLU A 308 -36.44 -66.75 -35.15
CA GLU A 308 -35.49 -67.85 -35.40
C GLU A 308 -36.19 -69.21 -35.37
N ARG A 309 -37.06 -69.46 -34.38
CA ARG A 309 -37.83 -70.71 -34.29
C ARG A 309 -38.70 -70.90 -35.53
N HIS A 310 -39.44 -69.87 -35.92
CA HIS A 310 -40.29 -69.90 -37.12
C HIS A 310 -39.47 -70.17 -38.38
N ALA A 311 -38.32 -69.50 -38.55
CA ALA A 311 -37.45 -69.73 -39.69
C ALA A 311 -36.90 -71.16 -39.75
N ARG A 312 -36.54 -71.76 -38.61
CA ARG A 312 -36.09 -73.17 -38.55
C ARG A 312 -37.21 -74.14 -38.91
N GLU A 313 -38.42 -73.91 -38.42
CA GLU A 313 -39.59 -74.72 -38.74
C GLU A 313 -39.93 -74.64 -40.23
N GLU A 314 -39.91 -73.44 -40.82
CA GLU A 314 -40.09 -73.27 -42.27
C GLU A 314 -39.02 -74.00 -43.07
N VAL A 315 -37.75 -73.93 -42.67
CA VAL A 315 -36.65 -74.64 -43.34
C VAL A 315 -36.83 -76.16 -43.24
N GLN A 316 -37.22 -76.67 -42.07
CA GLN A 316 -37.52 -78.10 -41.89
C GLN A 316 -38.70 -78.54 -42.76
N GLN A 317 -39.78 -77.76 -42.80
CA GLN A 317 -40.95 -78.04 -43.63
C GLN A 317 -40.62 -77.99 -45.13
N ARG A 318 -39.83 -77.01 -45.59
CA ARG A 318 -39.33 -76.95 -46.97
C ARG A 318 -38.45 -78.15 -47.29
N ALA A 319 -37.56 -78.56 -46.38
CA ALA A 319 -36.73 -79.74 -46.57
C ALA A 319 -37.58 -81.02 -46.70
N LEU A 320 -38.58 -81.22 -45.83
CA LEU A 320 -39.55 -82.31 -45.91
C LEU A 320 -40.35 -82.30 -47.23
N MET A 321 -40.84 -81.13 -47.64
CA MET A 321 -41.55 -80.97 -48.92
C MET A 321 -40.67 -81.24 -50.12
N GLN A 322 -39.37 -80.91 -50.10
CA GLN A 322 -38.44 -81.25 -51.19
C GLN A 322 -38.03 -82.72 -51.20
N GLN A 323 -38.00 -83.38 -50.04
CA GLN A 323 -37.74 -84.82 -49.94
C GLN A 323 -38.88 -85.67 -50.50
N ARG A 324 -40.14 -85.21 -50.40
CA ARG A 324 -41.34 -85.93 -50.88
C ARG A 324 -41.37 -86.19 -52.41
N PRO A 325 -41.12 -85.21 -53.31
CA PRO A 325 -41.02 -85.45 -54.75
C PRO A 325 -39.74 -86.19 -55.12
N ARG A 326 -38.62 -85.99 -54.40
CA ARG A 326 -37.40 -86.81 -54.60
C ARG A 326 -37.62 -88.28 -54.27
N GLY A 327 -38.37 -88.58 -53.21
CA GLY A 327 -38.78 -89.94 -52.85
C GLY A 327 -39.76 -90.55 -53.85
N ALA A 328 -40.66 -89.73 -54.43
CA ALA A 328 -41.57 -90.16 -55.50
C ALA A 328 -40.83 -90.43 -56.82
N GLN A 329 -39.86 -89.57 -57.21
CA GLN A 329 -38.99 -89.79 -58.37
C GLN A 329 -38.10 -91.04 -58.21
N ARG A 330 -37.61 -91.32 -57.00
CA ARG A 330 -36.89 -92.57 -56.69
C ARG A 330 -37.76 -93.84 -56.76
N ARG A 331 -39.09 -93.73 -56.69
CA ARG A 331 -40.03 -94.86 -56.79
C ARG A 331 -40.55 -95.09 -58.21
N GLN A 332 -40.30 -94.18 -59.14
CA GLN A 332 -40.68 -94.29 -60.56
C GLN A 332 -39.55 -94.80 -61.47
N HIS A 333 -38.41 -95.17 -60.89
CA HIS A 333 -37.34 -95.95 -61.51
C HIS A 333 -37.25 -97.31 -60.85
#